data_AF-A0A123U0K2-F1
#
_entry.id   AF-A0A123U0K2-F1
#
_cell.length_a   1.000
_cell.length_b   1.000
_cell.length_c   1.000
_cell.angle_alpha   90.00
_cell.angle_beta   90.00
_cell.angle_gamma   90.00
#
_symmetry.space_group_name_H-M   'P 1'
#
loop_
_entity.id
_entity.type
_entity.pdbx_description
1 polymer ?
#
loop_
_entity_poly.entity_id
_entity_poly.type
_entity_poly.pdbx_seq_one_letter_code
_entity_poly.pdbx_strand_id
1 'polypeptide(L)'
;MKLNDFLKPELLGNKFVAVKGYTEVLDRETNKPVALRLNVSIQDENSDFFMEMIQVKVNTLTPTASIQEMASKKTCPVVLSNLNIGQFNGNLWFSCSDVNSAEK
;
A
#
# COMPACT_ATOMS: atom_id res chain seq x y z
N MET A 1 -20.56 9.30 6.44
CA MET A 1 -19.36 8.68 7.04
C MET A 1 -19.03 9.32 8.37
N LYS A 2 -18.73 8.52 9.38
CA LYS A 2 -18.07 8.95 10.63
C LYS A 2 -16.55 8.79 10.48
N LEU A 3 -15.75 9.50 11.27
CA LEU A 3 -14.27 9.44 11.20
C LEU A 3 -13.71 8.01 11.33
N ASN A 4 -14.36 7.17 12.14
CA ASN A 4 -13.93 5.77 12.31
C ASN A 4 -14.28 4.88 11.11
N ASP A 5 -15.17 5.30 10.21
CA ASP A 5 -15.45 4.53 8.99
C ASP A 5 -14.21 4.51 8.08
N PHE A 6 -13.35 5.55 8.11
CA PHE A 6 -12.10 5.60 7.37
C PHE A 6 -11.05 4.57 7.82
N LEU A 7 -11.28 3.88 8.95
CA LEU A 7 -10.40 2.83 9.46
C LEU A 7 -10.77 1.43 8.94
N LYS A 8 -11.83 1.32 8.12
CA LYS A 8 -12.30 0.06 7.54
C LYS A 8 -11.66 -0.13 6.17
N PRO A 9 -10.68 -1.04 6.01
CA PRO A 9 -10.02 -1.30 4.73
C PRO A 9 -10.99 -1.69 3.61
N GLU A 10 -12.13 -2.30 3.97
CA GLU A 10 -13.15 -2.77 3.04
C GLU A 10 -13.79 -1.63 2.25
N LEU A 11 -13.82 -0.41 2.81
CA LEU A 11 -14.38 0.75 2.13
C LEU A 11 -13.47 1.29 1.02
N LEU A 12 -12.18 0.93 1.00
CA LEU A 12 -11.25 1.29 -0.07
C LEU A 12 -11.41 0.39 -1.31
N GLY A 13 -12.22 -0.67 -1.21
CA GLY A 13 -12.35 -1.68 -2.26
C GLY A 13 -11.13 -2.62 -2.34
N ASN A 14 -10.99 -3.29 -3.48
CA ASN A 14 -9.93 -4.28 -3.71
C ASN A 14 -9.13 -4.07 -5.00
N LYS A 15 -9.44 -3.04 -5.78
CA LYS A 15 -8.70 -2.68 -7.00
C LYS A 15 -7.70 -1.58 -6.69
N PHE A 16 -6.42 -1.95 -6.68
CA PHE A 16 -5.32 -1.04 -6.41
C PHE A 16 -4.31 -1.04 -7.56
N VAL A 17 -3.66 0.09 -7.77
CA VAL A 17 -2.58 0.24 -8.76
C VAL A 17 -1.35 0.83 -8.09
N ALA A 18 -0.25 0.08 -8.09
CA ALA A 18 1.06 0.59 -7.72
C ALA A 18 1.52 1.62 -8.78
N VAL A 19 1.97 2.79 -8.34
CA VAL A 19 2.35 3.91 -9.24
C VAL A 19 3.84 4.23 -9.24
N LYS A 20 4.60 3.64 -8.31
CA LYS A 20 6.06 3.74 -8.20
C LYS A 20 6.62 2.43 -7.66
N GLY A 21 7.91 2.18 -7.91
CA GLY A 21 8.63 1.07 -7.29
C GLY A 21 8.73 1.21 -5.76
N TYR A 22 9.15 0.12 -5.12
CA TYR A 22 9.36 0.11 -3.67
C TYR A 22 10.49 1.05 -3.25
N THR A 23 10.33 1.67 -2.09
CA THR A 23 11.42 2.35 -1.38
C THR A 23 11.63 1.72 -0.01
N GLU A 24 12.88 1.68 0.44
CA GLU A 24 13.20 1.10 1.74
C GLU A 24 12.77 2.03 2.87
N VAL A 25 12.22 1.43 3.92
CA VAL A 25 12.03 2.07 5.22
C VAL A 25 13.13 1.56 6.12
N LEU A 26 14.01 2.47 6.53
CA LEU A 26 15.16 2.16 7.38
C LEU A 26 14.80 2.31 8.85
N ASP A 27 15.33 1.43 9.67
CA ASP A 27 15.34 1.58 11.12
C ASP A 27 16.22 2.76 11.52
N ARG A 28 15.73 3.57 12.47
CA ARG A 28 16.39 4.83 12.84
C ARG A 28 17.73 4.61 13.55
N GLU A 29 17.87 3.52 14.31
CA GLU A 29 19.05 3.26 15.14
C GLU A 29 20.12 2.48 14.37
N THR A 30 19.69 1.47 13.61
CA THR A 30 20.59 0.53 12.92
C THR A 30 20.81 0.88 11.46
N ASN A 31 20.01 1.79 10.88
CA ASN A 31 20.01 2.16 9.46
C ASN A 31 19.80 0.97 8.51
N LYS A 32 19.25 -0.14 9.01
CA LYS A 32 18.94 -1.34 8.22
C LYS A 32 17.51 -1.27 7.69
N PRO A 33 17.22 -1.80 6.48
CA PRO A 33 15.86 -1.93 6.00
C PRO A 33 15.02 -2.79 6.94
N VAL A 34 13.84 -2.31 7.31
CA VAL A 34 12.88 -3.03 8.17
C VAL A 34 11.52 -3.22 7.50
N ALA A 35 11.24 -2.48 6.44
CA ALA A 35 10.03 -2.59 5.65
C ALA A 35 10.26 -1.95 4.27
N LEU A 36 9.32 -2.17 3.37
CA LEU A 36 9.22 -1.42 2.12
C LEU A 36 8.07 -0.43 2.18
N ARG A 37 8.12 0.58 1.33
CA ARG A 37 7.03 1.54 1.09
C ARG A 37 6.66 1.49 -0.38
N LEU A 38 5.36 1.46 -0.65
CA LEU A 38 4.80 1.46 -1.98
C LEU A 38 3.77 2.57 -2.11
N ASN A 39 3.83 3.33 -3.19
CA ASN A 39 2.77 4.28 -3.51
C ASN A 39 1.70 3.57 -4.34
N VAL A 40 0.46 3.68 -3.89
CA VAL A 40 -0.69 2.97 -4.45
C VAL A 40 -1.82 3.95 -4.72
N SER A 41 -2.50 3.77 -5.84
CA SER A 41 -3.73 4.47 -6.18
C SER A 41 -4.93 3.55 -5.98
N ILE A 42 -6.02 4.07 -5.44
CA ILE A 42 -7.28 3.35 -5.33
C ILE A 42 -8.02 3.51 -6.66
N GLN A 43 -8.35 2.40 -7.31
CA GLN A 43 -8.96 2.35 -8.65
C GLN A 43 -10.25 1.50 -8.66
N ASP A 44 -10.85 1.31 -7.49
CA ASP A 44 -12.11 0.59 -7.36
C ASP A 44 -13.29 1.53 -7.59
N GLU A 45 -14.10 1.22 -8.60
CA GLU A 45 -15.29 1.99 -8.98
C GLU A 45 -16.37 1.97 -7.90
N ASN A 46 -16.34 0.97 -7.01
CA ASN A 46 -17.27 0.85 -5.88
C ASN A 46 -16.69 1.40 -4.58
N SER A 47 -15.46 1.94 -4.60
CA SER A 47 -14.88 2.58 -3.43
C SER A 47 -15.56 3.93 -3.19
N ASP A 48 -16.01 4.15 -1.96
CA ASP A 48 -16.48 5.46 -1.50
C ASP A 48 -15.33 6.49 -1.42
N PHE A 49 -14.09 6.03 -1.61
CA PHE A 49 -12.87 6.82 -1.58
C PHE A 49 -12.20 6.90 -2.94
N PHE A 50 -11.98 8.14 -3.38
CA PHE A 50 -11.06 8.44 -4.47
C PHE A 50 -9.78 9.06 -3.88
N MET A 51 -8.74 8.24 -3.73
CA MET A 51 -7.42 8.71 -3.33
C MET A 51 -6.41 8.39 -4.43
N GLU A 52 -5.90 9.45 -5.06
CA GLU A 52 -5.00 9.31 -6.21
C GLU A 52 -3.68 8.63 -5.82
N MET A 53 -3.17 8.86 -4.59
CA MET A 53 -1.92 8.26 -4.13
C MET A 53 -1.86 8.14 -2.61
N ILE A 54 -1.97 6.92 -2.10
CA ILE A 54 -1.69 6.56 -0.70
C ILE A 54 -0.32 5.91 -0.58
N GLN A 55 0.37 6.15 0.53
CA GLN A 55 1.61 5.45 0.86
C GLN A 55 1.30 4.26 1.75
N VAL A 56 1.63 3.07 1.28
CA VAL A 56 1.42 1.80 2.00
C VAL A 56 2.77 1.29 2.49
N LYS A 57 2.89 1.06 3.80
CA LYS A 57 4.02 0.33 4.38
C LYS A 57 3.79 -1.17 4.18
N VAL A 58 4.73 -1.82 3.50
CA VAL A 58 4.72 -3.27 3.27
C VAL A 58 5.62 -3.91 4.33
N ASN A 59 5.02 -4.68 5.23
CA ASN A 59 5.69 -5.25 6.40
C ASN A 59 6.51 -6.52 6.07
N THR A 60 7.18 -6.51 4.92
CA THR A 60 8.15 -7.52 4.47
C THR A 60 9.19 -6.85 3.57
N LEU A 61 10.40 -7.41 3.55
CA LEU A 61 11.47 -7.01 2.62
C LEU A 61 11.47 -7.84 1.33
N THR A 62 10.70 -8.92 1.29
CA THR A 62 10.60 -9.84 0.17
C THR A 62 9.13 -9.98 -0.23
N PRO A 63 8.52 -8.92 -0.81
CA PRO A 63 7.14 -8.99 -1.27
C PRO A 63 7.00 -10.00 -2.41
N THR A 64 5.82 -10.60 -2.54
CA THR A 64 5.53 -11.57 -3.61
C THR A 64 5.63 -10.94 -5.00
N ALA A 65 5.10 -9.72 -5.16
CA ALA A 65 5.31 -8.91 -6.34
C ALA A 65 6.76 -8.40 -6.37
N SER A 66 7.52 -8.79 -7.39
CA SER A 66 8.96 -8.57 -7.38
C SER A 66 9.31 -7.09 -7.46
N ILE A 67 10.39 -6.71 -6.76
CA ILE A 67 10.92 -5.33 -6.79
C ILE A 67 11.27 -4.90 -8.22
N GLN A 68 11.74 -5.84 -9.04
CA GLN A 68 12.12 -5.62 -10.43
C GLN A 68 10.90 -5.35 -11.33
N GLU A 69 9.81 -6.10 -11.16
CA GLU A 69 8.54 -5.85 -11.85
C GLU A 69 8.03 -4.45 -11.54
N MET A 70 8.06 -4.06 -10.26
CA MET A 70 7.56 -2.75 -9.81
C MET A 70 8.45 -1.57 -10.20
N ALA A 71 9.74 -1.79 -10.44
CA ALA A 71 10.66 -0.75 -10.90
C ALA A 71 10.53 -0.45 -12.41
N SER A 72 10.17 -1.44 -13.22
CA SER A 72 10.12 -1.33 -14.68
C SER A 72 8.80 -0.77 -15.20
N LYS A 73 7.68 -1.01 -14.50
CA LYS A 73 6.34 -0.60 -14.92
C LYS A 73 6.00 0.81 -14.40
N LYS A 74 5.46 1.67 -15.26
CA LYS A 74 4.94 3.00 -14.86
C LYS A 74 3.81 2.88 -13.83
N THR A 75 2.93 1.90 -14.02
CA THR A 75 1.88 1.52 -13.09
C THR A 75 1.66 0.01 -13.16
N CYS A 76 1.33 -0.64 -12.04
CA CYS A 76 1.07 -2.08 -11.99
C CYS A 76 -0.14 -2.38 -11.10
N PRO A 77 -1.15 -3.12 -11.58
CA PRO A 77 -2.25 -3.59 -10.75
C PRO A 77 -1.74 -4.50 -9.62
N VAL A 78 -2.20 -4.25 -8.39
CA VAL A 78 -1.75 -5.01 -7.21
C VAL A 78 -2.90 -5.36 -6.27
N VAL A 79 -2.68 -6.41 -5.48
CA VAL A 79 -3.52 -6.78 -4.34
C VAL A 79 -2.70 -6.63 -3.06
N LEU A 80 -3.25 -5.92 -2.08
CA LEU A 80 -2.61 -5.67 -0.78
C LEU A 80 -3.11 -6.68 0.26
N SER A 81 -2.24 -7.58 0.70
CA SER A 81 -2.61 -8.65 1.65
C SER A 81 -2.72 -8.12 3.07
N ASN A 82 -3.84 -8.38 3.74
CA ASN A 82 -4.11 -7.90 5.11
C ASN A 82 -3.93 -6.38 5.22
N LEU A 83 -4.55 -5.63 4.30
CA LEU A 83 -4.55 -4.18 4.35
C LEU A 83 -5.12 -3.70 5.70
N ASN A 84 -4.39 -2.82 6.36
CA ASN A 84 -4.73 -2.24 7.65
C ASN A 84 -4.60 -0.72 7.55
N ILE A 85 -5.60 -0.03 8.09
CA ILE A 85 -5.61 1.42 8.22
C ILE A 85 -5.53 1.77 9.71
N GLY A 86 -4.44 2.41 10.11
CA GLY A 86 -4.27 3.01 11.42
C GLY A 86 -4.47 4.52 11.37
N GLN A 87 -4.67 5.14 12.54
CA GLN A 87 -4.64 6.58 12.69
C GLN A 87 -3.67 6.96 13.81
N PHE A 88 -2.78 7.91 13.54
CA PHE A 88 -1.85 8.44 14.52
C PHE A 88 -1.65 9.95 14.28
N ASN A 89 -1.82 10.74 15.34
CA ASN A 89 -1.75 12.21 15.29
C ASN A 89 -2.62 12.83 14.18
N GLY A 90 -3.84 12.30 14.00
CA GLY A 90 -4.79 12.78 12.99
C GLY A 90 -4.48 12.34 11.55
N ASN A 91 -3.34 11.68 11.29
CA ASN A 91 -2.97 11.14 9.98
C ASN A 91 -3.35 9.66 9.87
N LEU A 92 -3.80 9.28 8.66
CA LEU A 92 -4.03 7.87 8.33
C LEU A 92 -2.73 7.19 7.91
N TRP A 93 -2.55 5.96 8.34
CA TRP A 93 -1.41 5.12 8.04
C TRP A 93 -1.89 3.83 7.40
N PHE A 94 -1.42 3.55 6.20
CA PHE A 94 -1.79 2.36 5.47
C PHE A 94 -0.64 1.36 5.55
N SER A 95 -0.96 0.11 5.86
CA SER A 95 0.03 -0.96 5.86
C SER A 95 -0.57 -2.26 5.36
N CYS A 96 0.25 -3.11 4.78
CA CYS A 96 -0.13 -4.47 4.41
C CYS A 96 0.99 -5.44 4.78
N SER A 97 0.64 -6.71 4.86
CA SER A 97 1.60 -7.80 5.12
C SER A 97 2.42 -8.16 3.88
N ASP A 98 1.83 -8.04 2.70
CA ASP A 98 2.45 -8.40 1.42
C ASP A 98 1.75 -7.67 0.25
N VAL A 99 2.38 -7.69 -0.91
CA VAL A 99 1.86 -7.17 -2.18
C VAL A 99 1.95 -8.26 -3.23
N ASN A 100 0.82 -8.55 -3.88
CA ASN A 100 0.73 -9.49 -4.98
C ASN A 100 0.45 -8.73 -6.28
N SER A 101 1.05 -9.17 -7.39
CA SER A 101 0.69 -8.69 -8.72
C SER A 101 -0.73 -9.14 -9.04
N ALA A 102 -1.59 -8.22 -9.49
CA ALA A 102 -2.98 -8.53 -9.87
C ALA A 102 -3.13 -8.81 -11.38
N GLU A 103 -2.01 -8.89 -12.11
CA GLU A 103 -1.99 -9.32 -13.50
C GLU A 103 -2.31 -10.82 -13.56
N LYS A 104 -3.43 -11.17 -14.19
CA LYS A 104 -3.79 -12.53 -14.56
C LYS A 104 -3.05 -12.97 -15.83
#